data_AF-A0AA37UAX5-F1
#
_entry.id   AF-A0AA37UAX5-F1
#
_cell.length_a   1.000
_cell.length_b   1.000
_cell.length_c   1.000
_cell.angle_alpha   90.00
_cell.angle_beta   90.00
_cell.angle_gamma   90.00
#
_symmetry.space_group_name_H-M   'P 1'
#
loop_
_entity.id
_entity.type
_entity.pdbx_description
1 polymer ?
#
loop_
_entity_poly.entity_id
_entity_poly.type
_entity_poly.pdbx_seq_one_letter_code
_entity_poly.pdbx_strand_id
1 'polypeptide(L)'
;MFDRVAQFLRLCLFGVLSLAMLPAVADAAGRKLALVVGNQAYTQLPGLNTPVDDAQAVSNALRDLGFEVTLLTDVGPAVFQAVLGTFTSQVDQADTVLFYYAGHAFQKDGVNHLVPVNARLADAKALDSETWRLDDIAKALKGKTNQLLLFIDACRDNPLPEAVRSVASDGGLAQFDGGAGTFVAFATAPGQVAWDKTDGALNSPFTAALLAHITKPGQNISDLMIKVRNDVETATSGKQTPWEQSSLREQFYFVPGAEPAVEEALPEFEVVADQNTALVPPPGITVIGQTVADTQLASLDSDTRSLNAALPENLALGVQTELDRIGCYGMRVDGDWGNGSRRAMAAYYDAKKVEPGEMEPTEAVYRALLAEPENTCEKAAVAVKAPTKSQPKASTKKAATTTKKATTTKKAAAPVAAAPVKKKPTCKFMVIAVVCS
;
A
#
# COMPACT_ATOMS: atom_id res chain seq x y z
N MET A 1 -10.80 -10.34 87.17
CA MET A 1 -11.62 -10.56 85.96
C MET A 1 -11.27 -9.62 84.81
N PHE A 2 -10.66 -8.45 85.05
CA PHE A 2 -10.38 -7.45 84.00
C PHE A 2 -9.13 -7.72 83.14
N ASP A 3 -8.07 -8.34 83.65
CA ASP A 3 -6.79 -8.48 82.90
C ASP A 3 -6.83 -9.41 81.68
N ARG A 4 -7.75 -10.39 81.63
CA ARG A 4 -7.82 -11.34 80.50
C ARG A 4 -8.48 -10.78 79.24
N VAL A 5 -9.20 -9.66 79.34
CA VAL A 5 -9.86 -9.02 78.18
C VAL A 5 -8.86 -8.14 77.40
N ALA A 6 -7.97 -7.44 78.10
CA ALA A 6 -6.97 -6.55 77.49
C ALA A 6 -5.92 -7.28 76.62
N GLN A 7 -5.67 -8.57 76.89
CA GLN A 7 -4.64 -9.34 76.19
C GLN A 7 -5.14 -9.95 74.87
N PHE A 8 -6.44 -10.24 74.74
CA PHE A 8 -7.04 -10.64 73.46
C PHE A 8 -7.17 -9.48 72.47
N LEU A 9 -7.47 -8.27 72.96
CA LEU A 9 -7.64 -7.10 72.09
C LEU A 9 -6.33 -6.65 71.40
N ARG A 10 -5.17 -6.97 72.00
CA ARG A 10 -3.85 -6.67 71.42
C ARG A 10 -3.38 -7.66 70.35
N LEU A 11 -3.93 -8.88 70.32
CA LEU A 11 -3.57 -9.86 69.28
C LEU A 11 -4.29 -9.60 67.95
N CYS A 12 -5.52 -9.09 67.99
CA CYS A 12 -6.27 -8.78 66.77
C CYS A 12 -5.76 -7.52 66.04
N LEU A 13 -5.06 -6.60 66.72
CA LEU A 13 -4.60 -5.34 66.11
C LEU A 13 -3.25 -5.45 65.37
N PHE A 14 -2.49 -6.53 65.59
CA PHE A 14 -1.24 -6.83 64.86
C PHE A 14 -1.43 -7.86 63.72
N GLY A 15 -2.59 -8.52 63.64
CA GLY A 15 -2.89 -9.54 62.62
C GLY A 15 -3.53 -9.03 61.33
N VAL A 16 -3.79 -7.73 61.20
CA VAL A 16 -4.55 -7.13 60.07
C VAL A 16 -3.69 -6.20 59.19
N LEU A 17 -2.46 -5.87 59.61
CA LEU A 17 -1.60 -4.89 58.94
C LEU A 17 -0.38 -5.50 58.23
N SER A 18 -0.49 -6.74 57.76
CA SER A 18 0.57 -7.41 57.01
C SER A 18 0.03 -8.18 55.81
N LEU A 19 0.51 -7.78 54.63
CA LEU A 19 0.61 -8.58 53.41
C LEU A 19 -0.68 -8.91 52.62
N ALA A 20 -1.20 -7.88 51.95
CA ALA A 20 -1.66 -8.01 50.56
C ALA A 20 -1.44 -6.71 49.78
N MET A 21 -0.26 -6.08 49.93
CA MET A 21 0.19 -5.09 48.94
C MET A 21 0.68 -5.87 47.73
N LEU A 22 -0.29 -6.36 46.93
CA LEU A 22 -0.01 -6.78 45.56
C LEU A 22 0.71 -5.61 44.90
N PRO A 23 1.93 -5.79 44.35
CA PRO A 23 2.45 -4.77 43.46
C PRO A 23 1.41 -4.61 42.36
N ALA A 24 0.93 -3.39 42.14
CA ALA A 24 0.33 -3.08 40.87
C ALA A 24 1.43 -3.37 39.85
N VAL A 25 1.30 -4.49 39.14
CA VAL A 25 2.03 -4.68 37.89
C VAL A 25 1.52 -3.54 37.02
N ALA A 26 2.29 -2.46 36.99
CA ALA A 26 2.07 -1.42 36.01
C ALA A 26 2.20 -2.14 34.67
N ASP A 27 1.07 -2.27 33.99
CA ASP A 27 1.01 -2.91 32.69
C ASP A 27 2.07 -2.22 31.82
N ALA A 28 3.10 -2.96 31.41
CA ALA A 28 4.27 -2.41 30.75
C ALA A 28 3.97 -2.02 29.28
N ALA A 29 2.69 -1.82 28.96
CA ALA A 29 2.24 -1.13 27.78
C ALA A 29 2.83 0.28 27.77
N GLY A 30 3.68 0.53 26.77
CA GLY A 30 4.28 1.85 26.53
C GLY A 30 3.24 2.96 26.41
N ARG A 31 3.69 4.21 26.61
CA ARG A 31 2.79 5.37 26.63
C ARG A 31 2.16 5.58 25.25
N LYS A 32 0.83 5.56 25.21
CA LYS A 32 0.02 5.66 23.99
C LYS A 32 -0.69 7.01 23.94
N LEU A 33 -0.39 7.85 22.94
CA LEU A 33 -1.09 9.13 22.71
C LEU A 33 -1.99 9.01 21.46
N ALA A 34 -3.16 9.65 21.48
CA ALA A 34 -3.99 9.78 20.29
C ALA A 34 -4.48 11.22 20.07
N LEU A 35 -4.34 11.72 18.84
CA LEU A 35 -5.01 12.94 18.36
C LEU A 35 -6.11 12.52 17.38
N VAL A 36 -7.35 12.76 17.77
CA VAL A 36 -8.55 12.32 17.05
C VAL A 36 -9.33 13.56 16.60
N VAL A 37 -9.62 13.69 15.31
CA VAL A 37 -10.23 14.87 14.70
C VAL A 37 -11.45 14.47 13.87
N GLY A 38 -12.60 15.09 14.13
CA GLY A 38 -13.83 14.94 13.34
C GLY A 38 -14.36 16.28 12.85
N ASN A 39 -14.22 16.58 11.57
CA ASN A 39 -14.71 17.83 10.97
C ASN A 39 -15.93 17.55 10.08
N GLN A 40 -17.08 18.11 10.45
CA GLN A 40 -18.40 17.83 9.88
C GLN A 40 -19.17 19.09 9.49
N ALA A 41 -19.18 20.11 10.35
CA ALA A 41 -19.97 21.34 10.21
C ALA A 41 -19.25 22.42 9.36
N TYR A 42 -18.93 22.10 8.11
CA TYR A 42 -18.27 23.03 7.20
C TYR A 42 -19.13 24.27 6.92
N THR A 43 -18.49 25.44 6.99
CA THR A 43 -19.15 26.74 6.82
C THR A 43 -19.08 27.28 5.39
N GLN A 44 -18.13 26.79 4.58
CA GLN A 44 -17.89 27.21 3.18
C GLN A 44 -18.00 26.06 2.18
N LEU A 45 -18.16 24.82 2.66
CA LEU A 45 -18.23 23.57 1.88
C LEU A 45 -19.47 22.78 2.33
N PRO A 46 -19.92 21.76 1.58
CA PRO A 46 -20.98 20.88 2.03
C PRO A 46 -20.64 20.21 3.37
N GLY A 47 -21.58 20.17 4.31
CA GLY A 47 -21.45 19.42 5.55
C GLY A 47 -21.44 17.91 5.31
N LEU A 48 -20.83 17.17 6.24
CA LEU A 48 -20.86 15.70 6.29
C LEU A 48 -21.86 15.23 7.37
N ASN A 49 -22.08 13.91 7.51
CA ASN A 49 -23.03 13.38 8.50
C ASN A 49 -22.39 12.64 9.68
N THR A 50 -21.27 11.95 9.47
CA THR A 50 -20.68 11.04 10.46
C THR A 50 -19.38 11.49 11.17
N PRO A 51 -18.52 12.41 10.64
CA PRO A 51 -17.19 12.62 11.21
C PRO A 51 -17.10 12.95 12.70
N VAL A 52 -18.12 13.60 13.29
CA VAL A 52 -18.16 13.89 14.73
C VAL A 52 -18.51 12.63 15.54
N ASP A 53 -19.48 11.84 15.09
CA ASP A 53 -19.86 10.57 15.72
C ASP A 53 -18.74 9.53 15.59
N ASP A 54 -18.13 9.44 14.41
CA ASP A 54 -16.94 8.62 14.12
C ASP A 54 -15.77 8.95 15.07
N ALA A 55 -15.39 10.23 15.14
CA ALA A 55 -14.30 10.69 16.00
C ALA A 55 -14.62 10.47 17.49
N GLN A 56 -15.86 10.65 17.92
CA GLN A 56 -16.28 10.40 19.30
C GLN A 56 -16.23 8.91 19.64
N ALA A 57 -16.66 8.03 18.73
CA ALA A 57 -16.66 6.58 18.92
C ALA A 57 -15.23 6.02 18.95
N VAL A 58 -14.37 6.42 18.01
CA VAL A 58 -12.93 6.07 17.99
C VAL A 58 -12.25 6.62 19.24
N SER A 59 -12.55 7.86 19.64
CA SER A 59 -11.97 8.45 20.84
C SER A 59 -12.34 7.71 22.13
N ASN A 60 -13.54 7.14 22.23
CA ASN A 60 -13.94 6.35 23.39
C ASN A 60 -13.25 4.99 23.40
N ALA A 61 -13.29 4.26 22.29
CA ALA A 61 -12.61 2.96 22.18
C ALA A 61 -11.10 3.07 22.45
N LEU A 62 -10.43 4.12 21.97
CA LEU A 62 -9.01 4.34 22.25
C LEU A 62 -8.73 4.65 23.73
N ARG A 63 -9.62 5.35 24.45
CA ARG A 63 -9.48 5.55 25.91
C ARG A 63 -9.60 4.22 26.66
N ASP A 64 -10.56 3.38 26.29
CA ASP A 64 -10.74 2.05 26.88
C ASP A 64 -9.53 1.13 26.60
N LEU A 65 -8.83 1.36 25.48
CA LEU A 65 -7.57 0.73 25.09
C LEU A 65 -6.32 1.40 25.70
N GLY A 66 -6.49 2.33 26.65
CA GLY A 66 -5.39 2.97 27.38
C GLY A 66 -4.59 4.01 26.59
N PHE A 67 -5.18 4.66 25.59
CA PHE A 67 -4.60 5.86 24.97
C PHE A 67 -4.97 7.13 25.75
N GLU A 68 -4.03 8.06 25.86
CA GLU A 68 -4.29 9.46 26.22
C GLU A 68 -4.86 10.19 25.00
N VAL A 69 -6.21 10.28 24.92
CA VAL A 69 -6.89 10.80 23.73
C VAL A 69 -7.26 12.27 23.83
N THR A 70 -6.65 13.08 22.94
CA THR A 70 -7.07 14.43 22.60
C THR A 70 -8.08 14.37 21.46
N LEU A 71 -9.35 14.71 21.74
CA LEU A 71 -10.43 14.77 20.75
C LEU A 71 -10.68 16.22 20.33
N LEU A 72 -10.79 16.45 19.02
CA LEU A 72 -11.18 17.71 18.41
C LEU A 72 -12.36 17.48 17.46
N THR A 73 -13.39 18.32 17.56
CA THR A 73 -14.53 18.30 16.65
C THR A 73 -14.76 19.70 16.07
N ASP A 74 -15.09 19.75 14.78
CA ASP A 74 -15.37 20.98 14.02
C ASP A 74 -14.34 22.11 14.22
N VAL A 75 -13.05 21.78 14.04
CA VAL A 75 -11.94 22.72 14.31
C VAL A 75 -11.43 23.45 13.07
N GLY A 76 -11.15 24.75 13.26
CA GLY A 76 -10.42 25.60 12.31
C GLY A 76 -8.90 25.63 12.56
N PRO A 77 -8.10 26.25 11.67
CA PRO A 77 -6.64 26.22 11.70
C PRO A 77 -6.02 26.66 13.04
N ALA A 78 -6.51 27.74 13.64
CA ALA A 78 -5.93 28.28 14.86
C ALA A 78 -6.05 27.33 16.07
N VAL A 79 -7.20 26.67 16.23
CA VAL A 79 -7.41 25.69 17.32
C VAL A 79 -6.56 24.44 17.07
N PHE A 80 -6.60 23.91 15.84
CA PHE A 80 -5.82 22.72 15.49
C PHE A 80 -4.31 22.94 15.67
N GLN A 81 -3.76 24.08 15.22
CA GLN A 81 -2.34 24.40 15.37
C GLN A 81 -1.92 24.56 16.85
N ALA A 82 -2.73 25.21 17.68
CA ALA A 82 -2.44 25.36 19.10
C ALA A 82 -2.45 24.00 19.84
N VAL A 83 -3.40 23.13 19.51
CA VAL A 83 -3.48 21.78 20.09
C VAL A 83 -2.36 20.89 19.57
N LEU A 84 -2.05 20.91 18.28
CA LEU A 84 -0.93 20.17 17.69
C LEU A 84 0.41 20.60 18.30
N GLY A 85 0.65 21.89 18.49
CA GLY A 85 1.85 22.39 19.18
C GLY A 85 1.96 21.92 20.63
N THR A 86 0.83 21.79 21.33
CA THR A 86 0.79 21.24 22.70
C THR A 86 1.00 19.72 22.70
N PHE A 87 0.36 19.00 21.79
CA PHE A 87 0.43 17.53 21.65
C PHE A 87 1.84 17.06 21.31
N THR A 88 2.48 17.73 20.34
CA THR A 88 3.84 17.40 19.85
C THR A 88 4.92 17.53 20.92
N SER A 89 4.71 18.34 21.96
CA SER A 89 5.63 18.40 23.12
C SER A 89 5.73 17.09 23.92
N GLN A 90 4.79 16.16 23.72
CA GLN A 90 4.69 14.88 24.45
C GLN A 90 5.06 13.67 23.58
N VAL A 91 5.15 13.85 22.25
CA VAL A 91 5.36 12.78 21.25
C VAL A 91 6.67 12.00 21.48
N ASP A 92 7.75 12.69 21.88
CA ASP A 92 9.05 12.07 22.16
C ASP A 92 9.07 11.20 23.44
N GLN A 93 7.99 11.19 24.22
CA GLN A 93 7.79 10.37 25.42
C GLN A 93 6.75 9.26 25.21
N ALA A 94 6.26 9.09 23.98
CA ALA A 94 5.24 8.13 23.63
C ALA A 94 5.84 6.99 22.79
N ASP A 95 5.52 5.76 23.15
CA ASP A 95 5.92 4.57 22.39
C ASP A 95 5.03 4.40 21.15
N THR A 96 3.76 4.83 21.24
CA THR A 96 2.82 4.88 20.11
C THR A 96 2.12 6.23 20.06
N VAL A 97 2.04 6.81 18.87
CA VAL A 97 1.20 7.97 18.56
C VAL A 97 0.21 7.59 17.47
N LEU A 98 -1.07 7.79 17.73
CA LEU A 98 -2.14 7.60 16.76
C LEU A 98 -2.72 8.94 16.32
N PHE A 99 -2.88 9.13 15.02
CA PHE A 99 -3.65 10.21 14.42
C PHE A 99 -4.87 9.63 13.72
N TYR A 100 -6.06 10.09 14.08
CA TYR A 100 -7.30 9.77 13.39
C TYR A 100 -7.92 11.06 12.86
N TYR A 101 -8.32 11.07 11.59
CA TYR A 101 -9.04 12.17 10.97
C TYR A 101 -10.24 11.67 10.19
N ALA A 102 -11.43 12.20 10.51
CA ALA A 102 -12.62 12.12 9.67
C ALA A 102 -13.01 13.51 9.16
N GLY A 103 -13.36 13.61 7.87
CA GLY A 103 -13.77 14.87 7.25
C GLY A 103 -13.52 14.95 5.75
N HIS A 104 -13.43 16.19 5.23
CA HIS A 104 -13.06 16.45 3.84
C HIS A 104 -11.54 16.40 3.66
N ALA A 105 -11.08 15.71 2.62
CA ALA A 105 -9.69 15.79 2.18
C ALA A 105 -9.59 15.73 0.65
N PHE A 106 -8.52 16.30 0.10
CA PHE A 106 -8.21 16.23 -1.33
C PHE A 106 -6.71 16.02 -1.54
N GLN A 107 -6.28 15.87 -2.79
CA GLN A 107 -4.87 15.81 -3.15
C GLN A 107 -4.53 16.81 -4.23
N LYS A 108 -3.39 17.48 -4.06
CA LYS A 108 -2.78 18.42 -4.99
C LYS A 108 -1.30 18.09 -5.09
N ASP A 109 -0.77 17.99 -6.31
CA ASP A 109 0.65 17.74 -6.58
C ASP A 109 1.28 16.56 -5.80
N GLY A 110 0.56 15.43 -5.66
CA GLY A 110 1.00 14.25 -4.89
C GLY A 110 0.84 14.35 -3.36
N VAL A 111 0.43 15.51 -2.82
CA VAL A 111 0.28 15.75 -1.38
C VAL A 111 -1.18 15.64 -0.96
N ASN A 112 -1.44 15.04 0.20
CA ASN A 112 -2.78 14.96 0.80
C ASN A 112 -3.04 16.17 1.72
N HIS A 113 -4.19 16.83 1.53
CA HIS A 113 -4.62 18.01 2.28
C HIS A 113 -5.92 17.70 3.05
N LEU A 114 -5.90 17.90 4.37
CA LEU A 114 -7.04 17.78 5.28
C LEU A 114 -7.70 19.16 5.46
N VAL A 115 -9.03 19.20 5.51
CA VAL A 115 -9.78 20.46 5.42
C VAL A 115 -10.36 20.89 6.79
N PRO A 116 -10.02 22.11 7.27
CA PRO A 116 -10.70 22.73 8.40
C PRO A 116 -12.14 23.16 8.09
N VAL A 117 -13.03 23.20 9.09
CA VAL A 117 -14.46 23.57 8.88
C VAL A 117 -14.70 25.00 8.39
N ASN A 118 -13.74 25.91 8.56
CA ASN A 118 -13.81 27.30 8.11
C ASN A 118 -12.87 27.63 6.95
N ALA A 119 -12.27 26.63 6.31
CA ALA A 119 -11.35 26.82 5.19
C ALA A 119 -12.02 27.49 3.98
N ARG A 120 -11.40 28.53 3.42
CA ARG A 120 -11.93 29.25 2.26
C ARG A 120 -11.19 28.92 0.97
N LEU A 121 -11.54 27.80 0.35
CA LEU A 121 -10.86 27.22 -0.82
C LEU A 121 -11.21 27.95 -2.14
N ALA A 122 -10.90 29.24 -2.23
CA ALA A 122 -11.32 30.12 -3.32
C ALA A 122 -10.41 30.11 -4.57
N ASP A 123 -9.11 29.82 -4.40
CA ASP A 123 -8.12 29.76 -5.47
C ASP A 123 -7.01 28.73 -5.15
N ALA A 124 -6.12 28.48 -6.11
CA ALA A 124 -5.06 27.48 -6.00
C ALA A 124 -4.08 27.73 -4.83
N LYS A 125 -3.91 28.99 -4.40
CA LYS A 125 -3.06 29.36 -3.26
C LYS A 125 -3.81 29.12 -1.95
N ALA A 126 -5.11 29.39 -1.92
CA ALA A 126 -5.96 29.08 -0.77
C ALA A 126 -5.99 27.56 -0.47
N LEU A 127 -5.89 26.69 -1.50
CA LEU A 127 -5.72 25.25 -1.29
C LEU A 127 -4.51 24.93 -0.39
N ASP A 128 -3.41 25.66 -0.54
CA ASP A 128 -2.18 25.45 0.24
C ASP A 128 -2.21 26.16 1.60
N SER A 129 -2.82 27.35 1.70
CA SER A 129 -2.80 28.17 2.93
C SER A 129 -3.95 27.95 3.90
N GLU A 130 -5.09 27.41 3.44
CA GLU A 130 -6.31 27.21 4.24
C GLU A 130 -6.52 25.75 4.67
N THR A 131 -5.53 24.87 4.46
CA THR A 131 -5.62 23.43 4.75
C THR A 131 -4.41 22.92 5.52
N TRP A 132 -4.44 21.65 5.94
CA TRP A 132 -3.31 21.01 6.59
C TRP A 132 -2.77 19.87 5.72
N ARG A 133 -1.48 19.95 5.37
CA ARG A 133 -0.80 18.84 4.68
C ARG A 133 -0.63 17.67 5.64
N LEU A 134 -1.00 16.46 5.18
CA LEU A 134 -0.82 15.24 5.95
C LEU A 134 0.66 15.01 6.29
N ASP A 135 1.57 15.31 5.35
CA ASP A 135 3.02 15.19 5.55
C ASP A 135 3.54 16.03 6.72
N ASP A 136 3.04 17.27 6.86
CA ASP A 136 3.46 18.18 7.94
C ASP A 136 2.92 17.73 9.30
N ILE A 137 1.68 17.21 9.33
CA ILE A 137 1.10 16.59 10.53
C ILE A 137 1.90 15.34 10.92
N ALA A 138 2.11 14.42 9.97
CA ALA A 138 2.84 13.17 10.21
C ALA A 138 4.26 13.43 10.69
N LYS A 139 4.96 14.39 10.07
CA LYS A 139 6.30 14.84 10.49
C LYS A 139 6.31 15.43 11.90
N ALA A 140 5.28 16.18 12.29
CA ALA A 140 5.16 16.73 13.63
C ALA A 140 4.84 15.64 14.69
N LEU A 141 4.05 14.64 14.32
CA LEU A 141 3.67 13.51 15.17
C LEU A 141 4.70 12.36 15.20
N LYS A 142 5.74 12.42 14.36
CA LYS A 142 6.84 11.47 14.35
C LYS A 142 7.95 11.91 15.31
N GLY A 143 7.99 11.26 16.47
CA GLY A 143 9.10 11.38 17.43
C GLY A 143 10.29 10.52 17.02
N LYS A 144 11.30 10.46 17.90
CA LYS A 144 12.55 9.73 17.65
C LYS A 144 12.39 8.22 17.51
N THR A 145 11.52 7.62 18.33
CA THR A 145 11.40 6.16 18.49
C THR A 145 9.96 5.64 18.38
N ASN A 146 8.96 6.52 18.34
CA ASN A 146 7.56 6.12 18.39
C ASN A 146 7.10 5.35 17.14
N GLN A 147 6.18 4.42 17.33
CA GLN A 147 5.33 3.91 16.26
C GLN A 147 4.26 4.98 15.96
N LEU A 148 4.16 5.40 14.70
CA LEU A 148 3.18 6.40 14.26
C LEU A 148 2.09 5.71 13.44
N LEU A 149 0.83 5.78 13.88
CA LEU A 149 -0.31 5.17 13.21
C LEU A 149 -1.25 6.28 12.71
N LEU A 150 -1.53 6.33 11.41
CA LEU A 150 -2.44 7.31 10.81
C LEU A 150 -3.67 6.61 10.23
N PHE A 151 -4.87 7.05 10.61
CA PHE A 151 -6.14 6.55 10.10
C PHE A 151 -6.93 7.73 9.50
N ILE A 152 -7.11 7.72 8.18
CA ILE A 152 -7.67 8.83 7.41
C ILE A 152 -8.99 8.39 6.78
N ASP A 153 -10.08 8.74 7.45
CA ASP A 153 -11.46 8.48 7.04
C ASP A 153 -12.07 9.70 6.34
N ALA A 154 -11.50 10.01 5.18
CA ALA A 154 -11.85 11.22 4.45
C ALA A 154 -12.61 10.93 3.15
N CYS A 155 -13.80 11.50 3.03
CA CYS A 155 -14.63 11.41 1.83
C CYS A 155 -14.07 12.30 0.72
N ARG A 156 -14.34 11.89 -0.54
CA ARG A 156 -13.68 12.45 -1.73
C ARG A 156 -14.60 12.77 -2.91
N ASP A 157 -15.85 13.05 -2.61
CA ASP A 157 -16.67 13.90 -3.46
C ASP A 157 -16.00 15.28 -3.51
N ASN A 158 -15.07 15.47 -4.46
CA ASN A 158 -14.09 16.56 -4.50
C ASN A 158 -14.75 17.88 -4.07
N PRO A 159 -14.52 18.35 -2.82
CA PRO A 159 -15.34 19.38 -2.19
C PRO A 159 -15.00 20.77 -2.72
N LEU A 160 -13.96 20.84 -3.55
CA LEU A 160 -13.43 22.06 -4.12
C LEU A 160 -14.45 22.73 -5.06
N PRO A 161 -14.62 24.06 -4.95
CA PRO A 161 -15.36 24.85 -5.93
C PRO A 161 -14.87 24.58 -7.36
N GLU A 162 -15.77 24.66 -8.34
CA GLU A 162 -15.47 24.39 -9.77
C GLU A 162 -14.23 25.14 -10.29
N ALA A 163 -14.00 26.36 -9.81
CA ALA A 163 -12.86 27.22 -10.15
C ALA A 163 -11.47 26.66 -9.77
N VAL A 164 -11.40 25.76 -8.77
CA VAL A 164 -10.15 25.15 -8.28
C VAL A 164 -10.11 23.63 -8.47
N ARG A 165 -11.21 23.03 -8.93
CA ARG A 165 -11.36 21.59 -9.10
C ARG A 165 -10.34 20.96 -10.04
N SER A 166 -9.90 21.71 -11.06
CA SER A 166 -8.87 21.30 -12.04
C SER A 166 -7.43 21.36 -11.52
N VAL A 167 -7.20 21.91 -10.33
CA VAL A 167 -5.87 22.06 -9.70
C VAL A 167 -5.61 20.95 -8.67
N ALA A 168 -6.67 20.33 -8.15
CA ALA A 168 -6.58 19.09 -7.40
C ALA A 168 -6.88 17.89 -8.29
N SER A 169 -6.50 16.69 -7.85
CA SER A 169 -6.88 15.46 -8.53
C SER A 169 -8.36 15.13 -8.30
N ASP A 170 -9.06 14.78 -9.38
CA ASP A 170 -10.40 14.19 -9.30
C ASP A 170 -10.39 12.74 -8.76
N GLY A 171 -9.22 12.10 -8.64
CA GLY A 171 -9.04 10.77 -8.04
C GLY A 171 -8.54 10.81 -6.59
N GLY A 172 -8.94 9.80 -5.82
CA GLY A 172 -8.65 9.44 -4.40
C GLY A 172 -7.30 9.76 -3.74
N LEU A 173 -7.15 9.39 -2.44
CA LEU A 173 -5.88 9.30 -1.68
C LEU A 173 -4.58 9.39 -2.53
N ALA A 174 -3.69 10.39 -2.39
CA ALA A 174 -2.31 10.13 -2.80
C ALA A 174 -1.72 9.05 -1.90
N GLN A 175 -0.85 8.21 -2.47
CA GLN A 175 0.00 7.33 -1.67
C GLN A 175 0.87 8.18 -0.72
N PHE A 176 1.02 7.73 0.52
CA PHE A 176 1.74 8.45 1.56
C PHE A 176 2.85 7.56 2.14
N ASP A 177 4.09 8.03 2.06
CA ASP A 177 5.24 7.43 2.76
C ASP A 177 5.58 8.24 4.00
N GLY A 178 5.21 7.71 5.16
CA GLY A 178 5.53 8.29 6.47
C GLY A 178 6.90 7.87 7.03
N GLY A 179 7.71 7.17 6.24
CA GLY A 179 9.01 6.65 6.66
C GLY A 179 8.92 5.53 7.71
N ALA A 180 10.09 5.12 8.22
CA ALA A 180 10.20 3.93 9.03
C ALA A 180 9.58 4.07 10.44
N GLY A 181 8.90 3.02 10.90
CA GLY A 181 8.07 3.02 12.10
C GLY A 181 6.74 3.77 11.92
N THR A 182 6.25 3.92 10.69
CA THR A 182 4.97 4.57 10.40
C THR A 182 4.03 3.61 9.68
N PHE A 183 2.75 3.69 10.01
CA PHE A 183 1.63 2.98 9.40
C PHE A 183 0.58 4.00 8.99
N VAL A 184 0.02 3.89 7.78
CA VAL A 184 -1.12 4.68 7.34
C VAL A 184 -2.21 3.78 6.78
N ALA A 185 -3.45 4.02 7.17
CA ALA A 185 -4.65 3.45 6.58
C ALA A 185 -5.58 4.57 6.09
N PHE A 186 -6.07 4.41 4.87
CA PHE A 186 -7.06 5.24 4.21
C PHE A 186 -8.37 4.46 4.08
N ALA A 187 -9.50 5.15 4.28
CA ALA A 187 -10.82 4.54 4.14
C ALA A 187 -11.14 4.01 2.74
N THR A 188 -10.41 4.45 1.71
CA THR A 188 -10.55 4.00 0.32
C THR A 188 -9.19 4.01 -0.39
N ALA A 189 -9.07 3.25 -1.47
CA ALA A 189 -7.84 3.12 -2.24
C ALA A 189 -7.44 4.43 -2.96
N PRO A 190 -6.15 4.61 -3.29
CA PRO A 190 -5.70 5.68 -4.18
C PRO A 190 -6.54 5.73 -5.46
N GLY A 191 -6.91 6.93 -5.90
CA GLY A 191 -7.83 7.11 -7.03
C GLY A 191 -9.34 6.91 -6.72
N GLN A 192 -9.73 6.24 -5.63
CA GLN A 192 -11.13 5.90 -5.31
C GLN A 192 -11.81 6.86 -4.30
N VAL A 193 -13.12 6.66 -4.07
CA VAL A 193 -13.98 7.47 -3.20
C VAL A 193 -14.39 6.68 -1.95
N ALA A 194 -14.56 7.34 -0.81
CA ALA A 194 -15.09 6.78 0.44
C ALA A 194 -16.52 7.28 0.68
N TRP A 195 -17.36 6.46 1.31
CA TRP A 195 -18.76 6.75 1.61
C TRP A 195 -18.89 7.37 3.01
N ASP A 196 -19.60 8.50 3.11
CA ASP A 196 -19.94 9.17 4.37
C ASP A 196 -20.78 8.25 5.28
N LYS A 197 -21.78 7.55 4.72
CA LYS A 197 -22.54 6.51 5.44
C LYS A 197 -23.20 5.50 4.53
N THR A 198 -23.55 4.34 5.08
CA THR A 198 -24.62 3.47 4.56
C THR A 198 -25.95 3.79 5.26
N ASP A 199 -27.08 3.43 4.63
CA ASP A 199 -28.40 3.75 5.16
C ASP A 199 -28.63 3.14 6.55
N GLY A 200 -28.93 4.00 7.53
CA GLY A 200 -29.17 3.60 8.92
C GLY A 200 -27.93 3.40 9.79
N ALA A 201 -26.72 3.57 9.25
CA ALA A 201 -25.48 3.55 10.05
C ALA A 201 -25.28 4.86 10.83
N LEU A 202 -24.70 4.75 12.03
CA LEU A 202 -24.27 5.89 12.86
C LEU A 202 -22.90 6.42 12.42
N ASN A 203 -22.01 5.51 12.05
CA ASN A 203 -20.61 5.76 11.71
C ASN A 203 -20.38 5.50 10.20
N SER A 204 -19.26 6.00 9.67
CA SER A 204 -18.82 5.63 8.33
C SER A 204 -18.60 4.11 8.21
N PRO A 205 -18.62 3.51 7.00
CA PRO A 205 -18.31 2.10 6.82
C PRO A 205 -16.91 1.74 7.34
N PHE A 206 -15.91 2.60 7.14
CA PHE A 206 -14.54 2.37 7.57
C PHE A 206 -14.42 2.43 9.09
N THR A 207 -15.02 3.42 9.73
CA THR A 207 -14.95 3.58 11.18
C THR A 207 -15.78 2.53 11.91
N ALA A 208 -16.95 2.16 11.38
CA ALA A 208 -17.73 1.02 11.89
C ALA A 208 -16.93 -0.29 11.85
N ALA A 209 -16.24 -0.58 10.73
CA ALA A 209 -15.39 -1.75 10.59
C ALA A 209 -14.15 -1.70 11.51
N LEU A 210 -13.48 -0.55 11.61
CA LEU A 210 -12.33 -0.35 12.48
C LEU A 210 -12.69 -0.61 13.95
N LEU A 211 -13.77 0.00 14.44
CA LEU A 211 -14.30 -0.18 15.80
C LEU A 211 -14.66 -1.65 16.09
N ALA A 212 -15.12 -2.39 15.08
CA ALA A 212 -15.45 -3.80 15.21
C ALA A 212 -14.22 -4.71 15.40
N HIS A 213 -12.99 -4.25 15.18
CA HIS A 213 -11.77 -5.07 15.34
C HIS A 213 -10.71 -4.53 16.31
N ILE A 214 -10.60 -3.22 16.56
CA ILE A 214 -9.55 -2.68 17.46
C ILE A 214 -9.63 -3.16 18.91
N THR A 215 -10.80 -3.62 19.37
CA THR A 215 -11.00 -4.17 20.72
C THR A 215 -10.76 -5.67 20.83
N LYS A 216 -10.42 -6.36 19.72
CA LYS A 216 -10.24 -7.83 19.71
C LYS A 216 -8.81 -8.22 20.13
N PRO A 217 -8.63 -9.03 21.19
CA PRO A 217 -7.30 -9.49 21.61
C PRO A 217 -6.54 -10.26 20.52
N GLY A 218 -5.22 -10.12 20.53
CA GLY A 218 -4.30 -10.95 19.74
C GLY A 218 -4.22 -10.61 18.25
N GLN A 219 -4.87 -9.54 17.79
CA GLN A 219 -4.84 -9.13 16.39
C GLN A 219 -3.75 -8.08 16.15
N ASN A 220 -2.76 -8.42 15.32
CA ASN A 220 -1.83 -7.41 14.82
C ASN A 220 -2.56 -6.48 13.83
N ILE A 221 -2.03 -5.29 13.64
CA ILE A 221 -2.62 -4.25 12.79
C ILE A 221 -2.80 -4.68 11.32
N SER A 222 -1.93 -5.54 10.78
CA SER A 222 -2.05 -6.02 9.40
C SER A 222 -3.25 -6.96 9.23
N ASP A 223 -3.37 -7.96 10.10
CA ASP A 223 -4.51 -8.89 10.12
C ASP A 223 -5.82 -8.19 10.49
N LEU A 224 -5.76 -7.16 11.32
CA LEU A 224 -6.91 -6.30 11.62
C LEU A 224 -7.37 -5.59 10.36
N MET A 225 -6.45 -4.97 9.60
CA MET A 225 -6.79 -4.19 8.41
C MET A 225 -7.28 -5.03 7.24
N ILE A 226 -6.84 -6.29 7.11
CA ILE A 226 -7.47 -7.27 6.20
C ILE A 226 -8.96 -7.45 6.53
N LYS A 227 -9.32 -7.60 7.81
CA LYS A 227 -10.73 -7.75 8.22
C LYS A 227 -11.53 -6.45 8.03
N VAL A 228 -10.94 -5.30 8.35
CA VAL A 228 -11.54 -3.98 8.08
C VAL A 228 -11.85 -3.83 6.59
N ARG A 229 -10.93 -4.21 5.70
CA ARG A 229 -11.15 -4.15 4.24
C ARG A 229 -12.34 -5.00 3.80
N ASN A 230 -12.39 -6.26 4.24
CA ASN A 230 -13.45 -7.20 3.90
C ASN A 230 -14.83 -6.73 4.40
N ASP A 231 -14.89 -6.17 5.61
CA ASP A 231 -16.14 -5.64 6.18
C ASP A 231 -16.63 -4.39 5.43
N VAL A 232 -15.72 -3.48 5.05
CA VAL A 232 -16.06 -2.28 4.26
C VAL A 232 -16.49 -2.65 2.84
N GLU A 233 -15.81 -3.57 2.18
CA GLU A 233 -16.21 -4.06 0.86
C GLU A 233 -17.59 -4.73 0.92
N THR A 234 -17.86 -5.53 1.96
CA THR A 234 -19.17 -6.14 2.18
C THR A 234 -20.25 -5.08 2.40
N ALA A 235 -20.02 -4.13 3.32
CA ALA A 235 -20.96 -3.06 3.65
C ALA A 235 -21.26 -2.12 2.48
N THR A 236 -20.29 -1.88 1.60
CA THR A 236 -20.44 -0.99 0.43
C THR A 236 -20.76 -1.71 -0.88
N SER A 237 -20.89 -3.05 -0.87
CA SER A 237 -21.07 -3.88 -2.07
C SER A 237 -19.92 -3.72 -3.08
N GLY A 238 -18.67 -3.72 -2.61
CA GLY A 238 -17.45 -3.61 -3.40
C GLY A 238 -17.17 -2.22 -3.97
N LYS A 239 -17.84 -1.17 -3.46
CA LYS A 239 -17.68 0.22 -3.95
C LYS A 239 -16.61 1.01 -3.21
N GLN A 240 -16.14 0.51 -2.07
CA GLN A 240 -15.09 1.10 -1.27
C GLN A 240 -14.16 -0.02 -0.79
N THR A 241 -12.88 0.11 -1.11
CA THR A 241 -11.82 -0.80 -0.68
C THR A 241 -10.81 0.02 0.12
N PRO A 242 -10.76 -0.11 1.46
CA PRO A 242 -9.71 0.51 2.27
C PRO A 242 -8.31 0.13 1.78
N TRP A 243 -7.34 1.00 2.05
CA TRP A 243 -5.95 0.80 1.62
C TRP A 243 -4.96 1.26 2.69
N GLU A 244 -3.91 0.49 2.91
CA GLU A 244 -2.87 0.78 3.89
C GLU A 244 -1.47 0.71 3.29
N GLN A 245 -0.54 1.43 3.94
CA GLN A 245 0.89 1.30 3.71
C GLN A 245 1.57 1.22 5.08
N SER A 246 2.45 0.23 5.23
CA SER A 246 3.21 0.00 6.45
C SER A 246 4.71 0.13 6.20
N SER A 247 5.39 0.76 7.12
CA SER A 247 6.83 0.69 7.32
C SER A 247 7.17 0.49 8.80
N LEU A 248 6.24 -0.12 9.55
CA LEU A 248 6.48 -0.56 10.92
C LEU A 248 7.64 -1.57 10.96
N ARG A 249 8.44 -1.52 12.04
CA ARG A 249 9.54 -2.47 12.28
C ARG A 249 9.14 -3.65 13.16
N GLU A 250 8.02 -3.52 13.86
CA GLU A 250 7.45 -4.46 14.81
C GLU A 250 5.93 -4.45 14.64
N GLN A 251 5.25 -5.54 15.01
CA GLN A 251 3.80 -5.62 14.86
C GLN A 251 3.09 -4.86 15.99
N PHE A 252 2.20 -3.94 15.62
CA PHE A 252 1.34 -3.25 16.57
C PHE A 252 0.08 -4.07 16.89
N TYR A 253 -0.31 -4.11 18.17
CA TYR A 253 -1.53 -4.73 18.67
C TYR A 253 -2.29 -3.72 19.52
N PHE A 254 -3.56 -3.46 19.20
CA PHE A 254 -4.42 -2.60 20.05
C PHE A 254 -4.72 -3.24 21.40
N VAL A 255 -5.03 -4.54 21.37
CA VAL A 255 -5.13 -5.42 22.54
C VAL A 255 -4.17 -6.58 22.30
N PRO A 256 -3.07 -6.70 23.07
CA PRO A 256 -2.21 -7.87 23.04
C PRO A 256 -3.03 -9.16 23.20
N GLY A 257 -2.59 -10.24 22.54
CA GLY A 257 -3.13 -11.56 22.86
C GLY A 257 -2.77 -11.92 24.30
N ALA A 258 -3.51 -12.86 24.90
CA ALA A 258 -2.88 -13.65 25.93
C ALA A 258 -1.64 -14.28 25.28
N GLU A 259 -0.45 -14.09 25.87
CA GLU A 259 0.71 -14.90 25.47
C GLU A 259 0.27 -16.36 25.51
N PRO A 260 0.46 -17.14 24.43
CA PRO A 260 0.32 -18.58 24.55
C PRO A 260 1.27 -18.99 25.66
N ALA A 261 0.72 -19.53 26.75
CA ALA A 261 1.48 -19.86 27.95
C ALA A 261 2.68 -20.69 27.53
N VAL A 262 3.89 -20.09 27.67
CA VAL A 262 5.10 -20.44 26.93
C VAL A 262 5.16 -21.94 26.70
N GLU A 263 4.80 -22.38 25.49
CA GLU A 263 4.73 -23.81 25.18
C GLU A 263 6.11 -24.37 25.45
N GLU A 264 6.18 -25.35 26.36
CA GLU A 264 7.40 -25.76 27.07
C GLU A 264 8.60 -25.65 26.15
N ALA A 265 9.49 -24.68 26.45
CA ALA A 265 10.53 -24.22 25.55
C ALA A 265 11.11 -25.42 24.81
N LEU A 266 10.82 -25.51 23.50
CA LEU A 266 11.12 -26.68 22.67
C LEU A 266 12.51 -27.15 23.07
N PRO A 267 12.64 -28.39 23.59
CA PRO A 267 13.74 -28.76 24.47
C PRO A 267 15.02 -28.30 23.82
N GLU A 268 15.85 -27.55 24.57
CA GLU A 268 17.14 -27.10 24.07
C GLU A 268 17.75 -28.29 23.34
N PHE A 269 17.97 -28.12 22.03
CA PHE A 269 18.71 -29.12 21.27
C PHE A 269 20.12 -29.06 21.84
N GLU A 270 20.35 -29.83 22.91
CA GLU A 270 21.67 -30.19 23.38
C GLU A 270 22.35 -30.80 22.16
N VAL A 271 23.17 -29.98 21.51
CA VAL A 271 24.11 -30.43 20.50
C VAL A 271 25.09 -31.29 21.29
N VAL A 272 24.78 -32.58 21.41
CA VAL A 272 25.57 -33.53 22.19
C VAL A 272 26.96 -33.52 21.59
N ALA A 273 27.88 -32.80 22.23
CA ALA A 273 29.19 -32.45 21.69
C ALA A 273 30.16 -33.66 21.61
N ASP A 274 29.64 -34.86 21.82
CA ASP A 274 30.33 -36.13 21.72
C ASP A 274 29.46 -37.17 21.00
N GLN A 275 29.13 -36.90 19.73
CA GLN A 275 28.97 -37.93 18.70
C GLN A 275 29.65 -37.47 17.41
N ASN A 276 30.97 -37.31 17.46
CA ASN A 276 31.80 -37.25 16.25
C ASN A 276 32.01 -38.65 15.64
N THR A 277 30.98 -39.49 15.71
CA THR A 277 30.86 -40.76 15.00
C THR A 277 30.61 -40.41 13.53
N ALA A 278 31.72 -40.26 12.79
CA ALA A 278 31.67 -40.05 11.35
C ALA A 278 30.75 -41.11 10.72
N LEU A 279 29.61 -40.66 10.18
CA LEU A 279 28.70 -41.49 9.42
C LEU A 279 29.41 -41.90 8.13
N VAL A 280 30.15 -43.01 8.19
CA VAL A 280 30.72 -43.64 7.00
C VAL A 280 29.54 -44.14 6.17
N PRO A 281 29.29 -43.56 4.98
CA PRO A 281 28.17 -43.98 4.16
C PRO A 281 28.37 -45.44 3.73
N PRO A 282 27.30 -46.24 3.61
CA PRO A 282 27.41 -47.58 3.06
C PRO A 282 28.00 -47.52 1.63
N PRO A 283 28.78 -48.54 1.23
CA PRO A 283 29.54 -48.52 -0.02
C PRO A 283 28.60 -48.32 -1.22
N GLY A 284 28.79 -47.20 -1.92
CA GLY A 284 27.97 -46.78 -3.06
C GLY A 284 27.37 -45.37 -2.92
N ILE A 285 27.33 -44.78 -1.72
CA ILE A 285 26.85 -43.40 -1.52
C ILE A 285 28.04 -42.45 -1.35
N THR A 286 28.10 -41.42 -2.19
CA THR A 286 29.09 -40.32 -2.09
C THR A 286 28.42 -39.11 -1.48
N VAL A 287 28.98 -38.55 -0.40
CA VAL A 287 28.44 -37.35 0.26
C VAL A 287 28.78 -36.12 -0.58
N ILE A 288 27.77 -35.50 -1.18
CA ILE A 288 27.92 -34.20 -1.87
C ILE A 288 28.04 -33.12 -0.80
N GLY A 289 29.15 -32.37 -0.81
CA GLY A 289 29.36 -31.23 0.10
C GLY A 289 30.79 -31.03 0.61
N GLN A 290 31.67 -32.04 0.58
CA GLN A 290 33.06 -31.85 1.06
C GLN A 290 34.05 -31.36 -0.01
N THR A 291 33.73 -31.46 -1.31
CA THR A 291 34.48 -30.77 -2.38
C THR A 291 33.59 -30.50 -3.60
N VAL A 292 33.05 -29.29 -3.73
CA VAL A 292 33.07 -28.43 -4.93
C VAL A 292 32.51 -27.05 -4.59
N ALA A 293 33.12 -26.00 -5.15
CA ALA A 293 32.76 -24.61 -4.88
C ALA A 293 31.70 -24.06 -5.86
N ASP A 294 31.10 -22.94 -5.47
CA ASP A 294 30.37 -21.91 -6.23
C ASP A 294 29.12 -22.31 -7.04
N THR A 295 29.08 -23.51 -7.64
CA THR A 295 28.03 -23.89 -8.60
C THR A 295 26.69 -24.16 -7.91
N GLN A 296 26.71 -24.75 -6.70
CA GLN A 296 25.49 -25.12 -5.96
C GLN A 296 24.88 -23.94 -5.17
N LEU A 297 25.67 -22.89 -4.91
CA LEU A 297 25.15 -21.62 -4.39
C LEU A 297 24.35 -20.89 -5.49
N ALA A 298 24.92 -20.84 -6.71
CA ALA A 298 24.29 -20.22 -7.85
C ALA A 298 22.93 -20.86 -8.23
N SER A 299 22.76 -22.18 -8.08
CA SER A 299 21.44 -22.82 -8.30
C SER A 299 20.38 -22.39 -7.30
N LEU A 300 20.75 -22.24 -6.01
CA LEU A 300 19.80 -21.84 -4.95
C LEU A 300 19.35 -20.38 -5.11
N ASP A 301 20.25 -19.48 -5.51
CA ASP A 301 19.90 -18.09 -5.85
C ASP A 301 19.01 -18.02 -7.10
N SER A 302 19.27 -18.88 -8.11
CA SER A 302 18.50 -18.92 -9.36
C SER A 302 17.05 -19.37 -9.15
N ASP A 303 16.83 -20.45 -8.38
CA ASP A 303 15.50 -20.97 -8.05
C ASP A 303 14.69 -19.94 -7.24
N THR A 304 15.36 -19.26 -6.28
CA THR A 304 14.74 -18.22 -5.44
C THR A 304 14.39 -16.96 -6.25
N ARG A 305 15.16 -16.65 -7.31
CA ARG A 305 14.91 -15.54 -8.23
C ARG A 305 13.68 -15.77 -9.11
N SER A 306 13.51 -16.98 -9.66
CA SER A 306 12.39 -17.31 -10.55
C SER A 306 11.02 -17.30 -9.85
N LEU A 307 10.98 -17.67 -8.56
CA LEU A 307 9.74 -17.70 -7.78
C LEU A 307 9.28 -16.30 -7.33
N ASN A 308 10.21 -15.41 -6.98
CA ASN A 308 9.91 -14.09 -6.40
C ASN A 308 9.94 -12.93 -7.40
N ALA A 309 10.35 -13.15 -8.65
CA ALA A 309 10.34 -12.11 -9.68
C ALA A 309 8.92 -11.74 -10.11
N ALA A 310 8.60 -10.44 -10.10
CA ALA A 310 7.39 -9.91 -10.71
C ALA A 310 7.40 -10.13 -12.23
N LEU A 311 6.22 -10.39 -12.81
CA LEU A 311 6.08 -10.52 -14.26
C LEU A 311 6.18 -9.15 -14.94
N PRO A 312 6.92 -9.03 -16.06
CA PRO A 312 6.99 -7.80 -16.82
C PRO A 312 5.69 -7.57 -17.61
N GLU A 313 5.23 -6.32 -17.66
CA GLU A 313 4.03 -5.91 -18.42
C GLU A 313 4.11 -6.29 -19.91
N ASN A 314 5.32 -6.35 -20.46
CA ASN A 314 5.61 -6.90 -21.78
C ASN A 314 6.47 -8.17 -21.65
N LEU A 315 5.84 -9.34 -21.76
CA LEU A 315 6.52 -10.64 -21.73
C LEU A 315 7.55 -10.81 -22.84
N ALA A 316 7.34 -10.26 -24.04
CA ALA A 316 8.32 -10.34 -25.13
C ALA A 316 9.60 -9.58 -24.77
N LEU A 317 9.49 -8.41 -24.15
CA LEU A 317 10.63 -7.62 -23.65
C LEU A 317 11.36 -8.36 -22.52
N GLY A 318 10.61 -8.95 -21.58
CA GLY A 318 11.17 -9.74 -20.47
C GLY A 318 11.93 -10.97 -20.95
N VAL A 319 11.32 -11.78 -21.83
CA VAL A 319 11.95 -12.98 -22.39
C VAL A 319 13.17 -12.63 -23.24
N GLN A 320 13.14 -11.56 -24.05
CA GLN A 320 14.33 -11.06 -24.75
C GLN A 320 15.45 -10.65 -23.77
N THR A 321 15.11 -9.98 -22.67
CA THR A 321 16.08 -9.54 -21.65
C THR A 321 16.77 -10.72 -20.98
N GLU A 322 16.02 -11.74 -20.58
CA GLU A 322 16.58 -12.94 -19.95
C GLU A 322 17.40 -13.79 -20.94
N LEU A 323 16.95 -13.91 -22.19
CA LEU A 323 17.76 -14.55 -23.26
C LEU A 323 19.10 -13.82 -23.48
N ASP A 324 19.14 -12.49 -23.35
CA ASP A 324 20.38 -11.69 -23.47
C ASP A 324 21.30 -11.94 -22.27
N ARG A 325 20.75 -11.92 -21.05
CA ARG A 325 21.49 -12.24 -19.80
C ARG A 325 22.16 -13.62 -19.87
N ILE A 326 21.46 -14.64 -20.35
CA ILE A 326 22.02 -16.01 -20.44
C ILE A 326 22.87 -16.23 -21.71
N GLY A 327 23.08 -15.19 -22.53
CA GLY A 327 23.95 -15.21 -23.71
C GLY A 327 23.33 -15.83 -24.97
N CYS A 328 22.04 -16.15 -24.97
CA CYS A 328 21.32 -16.74 -26.09
C CYS A 328 20.73 -15.70 -27.06
N TYR A 329 20.57 -14.44 -26.62
CA TYR A 329 20.21 -13.31 -27.47
C TYR A 329 21.46 -12.59 -28.00
N GLY A 330 21.37 -12.03 -29.21
CA GLY A 330 22.48 -11.35 -29.88
C GLY A 330 22.03 -10.16 -30.74
N MET A 331 20.85 -9.62 -30.44
CA MET A 331 20.26 -8.46 -31.10
C MET A 331 19.83 -7.45 -30.03
N ARG A 332 19.29 -6.30 -30.43
CA ARG A 332 18.75 -5.34 -29.47
C ARG A 332 17.46 -5.89 -28.84
N VAL A 333 17.36 -5.82 -27.52
CA VAL A 333 16.13 -6.01 -26.76
C VAL A 333 15.20 -4.82 -27.03
N ASP A 334 14.03 -5.07 -27.60
CA ASP A 334 13.09 -4.06 -28.10
C ASP A 334 11.59 -4.38 -27.86
N GLY A 335 11.27 -5.59 -27.41
CA GLY A 335 9.91 -6.06 -27.16
C GLY A 335 9.20 -6.63 -28.39
N ASP A 336 9.82 -6.63 -29.57
CA ASP A 336 9.21 -7.14 -30.80
C ASP A 336 9.52 -8.64 -31.00
N TRP A 337 8.51 -9.52 -30.88
CA TRP A 337 8.70 -10.97 -30.97
C TRP A 337 8.80 -11.50 -32.42
N GLY A 338 9.93 -11.18 -33.06
CA GLY A 338 10.25 -11.56 -34.44
C GLY A 338 10.98 -12.90 -34.60
N ASN A 339 11.38 -13.19 -35.85
CA ASN A 339 12.19 -14.37 -36.19
C ASN A 339 13.56 -14.38 -35.52
N GLY A 340 14.07 -13.23 -35.10
CA GLY A 340 15.26 -13.14 -34.27
C GLY A 340 15.06 -13.80 -32.89
N SER A 341 13.98 -13.44 -32.19
CA SER A 341 13.68 -13.98 -30.86
C SER A 341 13.38 -15.48 -30.88
N ARG A 342 12.63 -15.96 -31.87
CA ARG A 342 12.45 -17.41 -32.09
C ARG A 342 13.77 -18.15 -32.33
N ARG A 343 14.75 -17.53 -33.01
CA ARG A 343 16.09 -18.14 -33.18
C ARG A 343 16.90 -18.16 -31.90
N ALA A 344 16.73 -17.18 -31.02
CA ALA A 344 17.36 -17.18 -29.69
C ALA A 344 16.74 -18.25 -28.77
N MET A 345 15.42 -18.45 -28.81
CA MET A 345 14.76 -19.57 -28.12
C MET A 345 15.23 -20.95 -28.63
N ALA A 346 15.41 -21.09 -29.95
CA ALA A 346 15.97 -22.33 -30.52
C ALA A 346 17.40 -22.57 -30.00
N ALA A 347 18.26 -21.53 -30.05
CA ALA A 347 19.62 -21.63 -29.54
C ALA A 347 19.69 -21.96 -28.04
N TYR A 348 18.73 -21.47 -27.24
CA TYR A 348 18.58 -21.84 -25.83
C TYR A 348 18.25 -23.32 -25.66
N TYR A 349 17.23 -23.86 -26.35
CA TYR A 349 16.89 -25.28 -26.28
C TYR A 349 18.01 -26.19 -26.81
N ASP A 350 18.68 -25.79 -27.89
CA ASP A 350 19.86 -26.46 -28.45
C ASP A 350 21.02 -26.51 -27.43
N ALA A 351 21.30 -25.39 -26.72
CA ALA A 351 22.33 -25.33 -25.68
C ALA A 351 22.00 -26.23 -24.48
N LYS A 352 20.72 -26.29 -24.08
CA LYS A 352 20.20 -27.20 -23.05
C LYS A 352 20.14 -28.66 -23.50
N LYS A 353 20.27 -28.94 -24.81
CA LYS A 353 20.14 -30.27 -25.44
C LYS A 353 18.79 -30.94 -25.15
N VAL A 354 17.72 -30.16 -25.19
CA VAL A 354 16.34 -30.63 -25.01
C VAL A 354 15.52 -30.36 -26.27
N GLU A 355 14.45 -31.13 -26.48
CA GLU A 355 13.51 -30.87 -27.57
C GLU A 355 12.92 -29.45 -27.47
N PRO A 356 12.77 -28.70 -28.59
CA PRO A 356 12.22 -27.35 -28.57
C PRO A 356 10.82 -27.29 -27.95
N GLY A 357 10.70 -26.48 -26.89
CA GLY A 357 9.44 -26.24 -26.18
C GLY A 357 8.63 -25.08 -26.76
N GLU A 358 8.07 -24.24 -25.89
CA GLU A 358 7.34 -23.04 -26.29
C GLU A 358 8.28 -22.00 -26.91
N MET A 359 7.97 -21.58 -28.14
CA MET A 359 8.79 -20.64 -28.93
C MET A 359 8.27 -19.19 -28.91
N GLU A 360 7.23 -18.94 -28.13
CA GLU A 360 6.54 -17.64 -27.99
C GLU A 360 6.66 -17.16 -26.54
N PRO A 361 6.56 -15.85 -26.26
CA PRO A 361 6.94 -15.28 -24.97
C PRO A 361 5.81 -15.44 -23.95
N THR A 362 5.78 -16.59 -23.28
CA THR A 362 4.83 -16.91 -22.21
C THR A 362 5.44 -16.66 -20.82
N GLU A 363 4.59 -16.61 -19.78
CA GLU A 363 5.06 -16.59 -18.39
C GLU A 363 5.92 -17.82 -18.05
N ALA A 364 5.54 -19.00 -18.57
CA ALA A 364 6.28 -20.24 -18.34
C ALA A 364 7.70 -20.16 -18.94
N VAL A 365 7.84 -19.65 -20.16
CA VAL A 365 9.14 -19.39 -20.80
C VAL A 365 9.95 -18.37 -20.00
N TYR A 366 9.34 -17.27 -19.56
CA TYR A 366 10.02 -16.23 -18.78
C TYR A 366 10.56 -16.76 -17.44
N ARG A 367 9.74 -17.50 -16.68
CA ARG A 367 10.16 -18.10 -15.40
C ARG A 367 11.22 -19.19 -15.58
N ALA A 368 11.13 -19.98 -16.65
CA ALA A 368 12.18 -20.96 -16.97
C ALA A 368 13.53 -20.26 -17.20
N LEU A 369 13.56 -19.19 -17.99
CA LEU A 369 14.80 -18.44 -18.29
C LEU A 369 15.36 -17.70 -17.06
N LEU A 370 14.51 -17.22 -16.15
CA LEU A 370 14.96 -16.63 -14.88
C LEU A 370 15.73 -17.61 -13.99
N ALA A 371 15.42 -18.91 -14.08
CA ALA A 371 16.12 -19.97 -13.34
C ALA A 371 17.43 -20.42 -14.01
N GLU A 372 17.76 -19.90 -15.19
CA GLU A 372 18.98 -20.27 -15.91
C GLU A 372 20.21 -19.42 -15.49
N PRO A 373 21.38 -20.05 -15.31
CA PRO A 373 22.61 -19.35 -14.94
C PRO A 373 23.07 -18.39 -16.05
N GLU A 374 23.91 -17.42 -15.68
CA GLU A 374 24.50 -16.52 -16.67
C GLU A 374 25.44 -17.28 -17.61
N ASN A 375 25.36 -17.00 -18.92
CA ASN A 375 26.09 -17.68 -19.99
C ASN A 375 25.68 -19.16 -20.26
N THR A 376 24.42 -19.57 -19.99
CA THR A 376 23.88 -20.88 -20.43
C THR A 376 24.12 -21.15 -21.92
N CYS A 377 23.96 -20.16 -22.77
CA CYS A 377 24.52 -20.21 -24.12
C CYS A 377 25.99 -19.78 -24.05
N GLU A 378 26.90 -20.74 -24.26
CA GLU A 378 28.29 -20.41 -24.58
C GLU A 378 28.27 -19.50 -25.81
N LYS A 379 28.73 -18.25 -25.66
CA LYS A 379 28.72 -17.26 -26.75
C LYS A 379 29.46 -17.82 -27.93
N ALA A 380 28.71 -18.28 -28.94
CA ALA A 380 29.28 -18.74 -30.19
C ALA A 380 30.19 -17.64 -30.73
N ALA A 381 31.50 -17.90 -30.70
CA ALA A 381 32.52 -16.95 -31.07
C ALA A 381 32.13 -16.33 -32.41
N VAL A 382 32.02 -14.99 -32.46
CA VAL A 382 31.42 -14.27 -33.58
C VAL A 382 32.00 -14.82 -34.87
N ALA A 383 31.17 -15.51 -35.64
CA ALA A 383 31.53 -16.03 -36.95
C ALA A 383 31.63 -14.84 -37.92
N VAL A 384 32.72 -14.08 -37.77
CA VAL A 384 33.13 -13.03 -38.69
C VAL A 384 33.38 -13.72 -40.02
N LYS A 385 32.35 -13.75 -40.88
CA LYS A 385 32.57 -13.98 -42.30
C LYS A 385 33.41 -12.81 -42.80
N ALA A 386 34.70 -13.09 -42.98
CA ALA A 386 35.69 -12.17 -43.49
C ALA A 386 35.22 -11.53 -44.81
N PRO A 387 35.60 -10.28 -45.10
CA PRO A 387 35.11 -9.56 -46.27
C PRO A 387 35.71 -10.12 -47.56
N THR A 388 34.91 -10.82 -48.36
CA THR A 388 35.26 -11.11 -49.76
C THR A 388 35.18 -9.83 -50.59
N LYS A 389 36.34 -9.38 -51.05
CA LYS A 389 36.50 -8.18 -51.88
C LYS A 389 35.86 -8.36 -53.28
N SER A 390 35.39 -7.23 -53.81
CA SER A 390 35.15 -6.85 -55.23
C SER A 390 35.96 -7.64 -56.29
N GLN A 391 35.57 -7.85 -57.56
CA GLN A 391 34.64 -7.19 -58.54
C GLN A 391 34.65 -8.04 -59.87
N PRO A 392 34.21 -7.61 -61.09
CA PRO A 392 33.12 -6.73 -61.57
C PRO A 392 32.33 -7.26 -62.83
N LYS A 393 31.39 -6.45 -63.37
CA LYS A 393 30.75 -6.50 -64.73
C LYS A 393 29.72 -7.64 -64.96
N ALA A 394 28.71 -7.54 -65.86
CA ALA A 394 28.41 -6.56 -66.92
C ALA A 394 26.89 -6.26 -67.07
N SER A 395 26.55 -5.27 -67.90
CA SER A 395 25.20 -4.77 -68.18
C SER A 395 24.52 -5.30 -69.45
N THR A 396 23.19 -5.43 -69.45
CA THR A 396 22.30 -5.30 -70.65
C THR A 396 20.90 -4.85 -70.19
N LYS A 397 20.49 -3.58 -70.30
CA LYS A 397 19.90 -2.85 -71.46
C LYS A 397 18.64 -3.46 -72.10
N LYS A 398 17.48 -2.81 -71.86
CA LYS A 398 16.65 -2.07 -72.85
C LYS A 398 15.58 -1.25 -72.09
N ALA A 399 15.59 0.08 -72.18
CA ALA A 399 14.89 0.91 -73.18
C ALA A 399 13.36 0.90 -72.98
N ALA A 400 12.78 1.95 -72.38
CA ALA A 400 12.18 3.12 -73.07
C ALA A 400 10.88 2.77 -73.83
N THR A 401 9.78 3.50 -73.65
CA THR A 401 9.58 4.81 -74.32
C THR A 401 8.44 5.64 -73.69
N THR A 402 8.56 6.96 -73.79
CA THR A 402 7.60 8.02 -73.42
C THR A 402 6.25 7.99 -74.14
N THR A 403 5.18 8.51 -73.52
CA THR A 403 4.25 9.44 -74.22
C THR A 403 3.61 10.45 -73.25
N LYS A 404 3.46 11.72 -73.68
CA LYS A 404 2.78 12.81 -72.96
C LYS A 404 1.30 12.95 -73.38
N LYS A 405 0.41 13.31 -72.45
CA LYS A 405 -0.72 14.27 -72.58
C LYS A 405 -1.38 14.41 -71.20
N ALA A 406 -1.36 15.53 -70.46
CA ALA A 406 -1.70 16.94 -70.72
C ALA A 406 -3.21 17.26 -70.61
N THR A 407 -3.57 18.20 -69.70
CA THR A 407 -4.87 18.93 -69.54
C THR A 407 -6.10 18.04 -69.24
N THR A 408 -7.18 18.38 -68.48
CA THR A 408 -7.71 19.57 -67.75
C THR A 408 -8.78 19.04 -66.73
N THR A 409 -9.44 19.76 -65.79
CA THR A 409 -9.64 21.20 -65.49
C THR A 409 -9.97 21.47 -63.99
N LYS A 410 -9.53 22.63 -63.48
CA LYS A 410 -10.17 23.55 -62.50
C LYS A 410 -11.63 23.26 -62.06
N LYS A 411 -11.89 23.19 -60.74
CA LYS A 411 -12.91 24.02 -60.03
C LYS A 411 -12.72 24.00 -58.50
N ALA A 412 -13.03 25.12 -57.84
CA ALA A 412 -12.92 25.31 -56.38
C ALA A 412 -14.27 25.08 -55.66
N ALA A 413 -14.22 24.85 -54.35
CA ALA A 413 -15.35 24.99 -53.44
C ALA A 413 -14.88 25.45 -52.05
N ALA A 414 -15.63 26.39 -51.46
CA ALA A 414 -15.60 26.84 -50.07
C ALA A 414 -17.02 27.36 -49.74
N PRO A 415 -17.37 27.66 -48.48
CA PRO A 415 -17.72 26.69 -47.44
C PRO A 415 -19.19 26.88 -46.96
N VAL A 416 -19.48 26.57 -45.69
CA VAL A 416 -20.71 26.88 -44.89
C VAL A 416 -21.84 25.84 -44.90
N ALA A 417 -22.11 25.24 -43.73
CA ALA A 417 -23.40 25.23 -43.00
C ALA A 417 -23.30 24.37 -41.71
N ALA A 418 -24.20 24.57 -40.74
CA ALA A 418 -24.06 24.05 -39.36
C ALA A 418 -25.33 23.38 -38.81
N ALA A 419 -25.19 22.72 -37.65
CA ALA A 419 -26.24 22.31 -36.69
C ALA A 419 -27.10 21.07 -37.10
N PRO A 420 -27.79 20.37 -36.16
CA PRO A 420 -28.09 20.77 -34.77
C PRO A 420 -27.83 19.76 -33.62
N VAL A 421 -27.90 20.33 -32.42
CA VAL A 421 -27.74 19.72 -31.08
C VAL A 421 -28.99 18.95 -30.64
N LYS A 422 -28.84 17.85 -29.87
CA LYS A 422 -29.95 17.14 -29.20
C LYS A 422 -30.12 17.59 -27.73
N LYS A 423 -31.36 17.53 -27.24
CA LYS A 423 -31.88 18.28 -26.08
C LYS A 423 -31.63 17.61 -24.71
N LYS A 424 -31.53 18.44 -23.66
CA LYS A 424 -31.64 18.04 -22.23
C LYS A 424 -33.09 17.63 -21.88
N PRO A 425 -33.29 16.74 -20.88
CA PRO A 425 -34.59 16.58 -20.21
C PRO A 425 -34.83 17.70 -19.18
N THR A 426 -36.09 18.08 -18.98
CA THR A 426 -36.54 19.08 -18.00
C THR A 426 -37.37 18.41 -16.90
N CYS A 427 -36.98 18.56 -15.64
CA CYS A 427 -37.83 18.22 -14.50
C CYS A 427 -38.86 19.33 -14.26
N LYS A 428 -40.15 18.96 -14.15
CA LYS A 428 -41.21 19.87 -13.75
C LYS A 428 -41.34 19.89 -12.23
N PHE A 429 -41.37 21.08 -11.64
CA PHE A 429 -41.97 21.28 -10.33
C PHE A 429 -43.47 20.97 -10.40
N MET A 430 -44.00 20.28 -9.39
CA MET A 430 -45.44 20.12 -9.18
C MET A 430 -45.74 20.46 -7.72
N VAL A 431 -46.45 21.56 -7.53
CA VAL A 431 -46.97 22.00 -6.23
C VAL A 431 -48.27 21.25 -5.97
N ILE A 432 -48.37 20.58 -4.82
CA ILE A 432 -49.65 20.22 -4.21
C ILE A 432 -49.62 20.74 -2.77
N ALA A 433 -50.66 21.49 -2.42
CA ALA A 433 -50.99 21.91 -1.07
C ALA A 433 -52.43 21.45 -0.77
N VAL A 434 -52.97 21.84 0.40
CA VAL A 434 -54.31 21.51 0.94
C VAL A 434 -54.41 20.01 1.35
N VAL A 435 -54.98 19.59 2.49
CA VAL A 435 -55.99 20.17 3.40
C VAL A 435 -55.71 19.79 4.87
N CYS A 436 -56.10 20.63 5.84
CA CYS A 436 -56.19 20.24 7.26
C CYS A 436 -57.48 19.48 7.58
N SER A 437 -57.41 18.44 8.40
CA SER A 437 -58.46 18.03 9.35
C SER A 437 -57.80 17.33 10.54
#